data_AF-A0A838RST3-F1
#
_entry.id   AF-A0A838RST3-F1
#
_cell.length_a   1.000
_cell.length_b   1.000
_cell.length_c   1.000
_cell.angle_alpha   90.00
_cell.angle_beta   90.00
_cell.angle_gamma   90.00
#
_symmetry.space_group_name_H-M   'P 1'
#
loop_
_entity.id
_entity.type
_entity.pdbx_description
1 polymer ?
#
loop_
_entity_poly.entity_id
_entity_poly.type
_entity_poly.pdbx_seq_one_letter_code
_entity_poly.pdbx_strand_id
1 'polypeptide(L)'
;MNKKIITIVALVAVLIIGGVLVYSASQGSNDVPVVIPTDTEPSTTTPSVTPITDVPTPSDTSTRTYRNETHGFEFKYPSLYRNSTAERSSNIPIVTLEKTDSAIGVNSIVPKLGQTYQQALIADVVFDGSGEHPKSFNEFKTRQINGKTFHWIVTGRFEAIISINYYLKHNDNILVFTT
;
A
#
# COMPACT_ATOMS: atom_id res chain seq x y z
N MET A 1 -5.58 -41.82 -48.30
CA MET A 1 -4.68 -41.56 -47.16
C MET A 1 -3.99 -42.86 -46.77
N ASN A 2 -2.67 -42.86 -46.62
CA ASN A 2 -1.89 -44.09 -46.46
C ASN A 2 -2.08 -44.66 -45.04
N LYS A 3 -2.42 -45.95 -44.91
CA LYS A 3 -2.71 -46.57 -43.59
C LYS A 3 -1.55 -46.38 -42.61
N LYS A 4 -0.30 -46.39 -43.10
CA LYS A 4 0.91 -46.12 -42.31
C LYS A 4 0.96 -44.72 -41.70
N ILE A 5 0.49 -43.71 -42.43
CA ILE A 5 0.46 -42.32 -41.95
C ILE A 5 -0.57 -42.16 -40.84
N ILE A 6 -1.74 -42.81 -40.98
CA ILE A 6 -2.80 -42.78 -39.96
C ILE A 6 -2.30 -43.41 -38.65
N THR A 7 -1.57 -44.53 -38.73
CA THR A 7 -1.01 -45.19 -37.54
C THR A 7 0.01 -44.32 -36.81
N ILE A 8 0.88 -43.62 -37.54
CA ILE A 8 1.89 -42.73 -36.94
C ILE A 8 1.23 -41.54 -36.22
N VAL A 9 0.24 -40.91 -36.84
CA VAL A 9 -0.48 -39.77 -36.25
C VAL A 9 -1.21 -40.18 -34.97
N ALA A 10 -1.84 -41.35 -34.95
CA ALA A 10 -2.50 -41.87 -33.75
C ALA A 10 -1.51 -42.09 -32.59
N LEU A 11 -0.31 -42.61 -32.89
CA LEU A 11 0.71 -42.89 -31.88
C LEU A 11 1.28 -41.60 -31.26
N VAL A 12 1.49 -40.56 -32.08
CA VAL A 12 1.92 -39.23 -31.60
C VAL A 12 0.83 -38.58 -30.74
N ALA A 13 -0.43 -38.68 -31.12
CA ALA A 13 -1.53 -38.14 -30.33
C ALA A 13 -1.62 -38.78 -28.94
N VAL A 14 -1.44 -40.11 -28.84
CA VAL A 14 -1.42 -40.83 -27.56
C VAL A 14 -0.25 -40.40 -26.69
N LEU A 15 0.94 -40.18 -27.25
CA LEU A 15 2.10 -39.69 -26.50
C LEU A 15 1.90 -38.28 -25.96
N ILE A 16 1.31 -37.38 -26.74
CA ILE A 16 1.02 -36.00 -26.30
C ILE A 16 0.00 -36.01 -25.15
N ILE A 17 -1.10 -36.75 -25.29
CA ILE A 17 -2.14 -36.84 -24.25
C ILE A 17 -1.56 -37.47 -22.97
N GLY A 18 -0.79 -38.55 -23.10
CA GLY A 18 -0.14 -39.18 -21.96
C GLY A 18 0.85 -38.26 -21.25
N GLY A 19 1.65 -37.50 -22.02
CA GLY A 19 2.59 -36.51 -21.48
C GLY A 19 1.89 -35.39 -20.71
N VAL A 20 0.78 -34.85 -21.24
CA VAL A 20 0.00 -33.81 -20.56
C VAL A 20 -0.58 -34.33 -19.25
N LEU A 21 -1.16 -35.54 -19.23
CA LEU A 21 -1.76 -36.11 -18.03
C LEU A 21 -0.71 -36.34 -16.91
N VAL A 22 0.46 -36.88 -17.25
CA VAL A 22 1.56 -37.08 -16.30
C VAL A 22 2.08 -35.75 -15.76
N TYR A 23 2.25 -34.74 -16.63
CA TYR A 23 2.69 -33.42 -16.23
C TYR A 23 1.67 -32.72 -15.30
N SER A 24 0.37 -32.85 -15.57
CA SER A 24 -0.66 -32.31 -14.68
C SER A 24 -0.73 -33.03 -13.33
N ALA A 25 -0.45 -34.34 -13.28
CA ALA A 25 -0.41 -35.09 -12.03
C ALA A 25 0.87 -34.81 -11.20
N SER A 26 1.98 -34.43 -11.84
CA SER A 26 3.22 -34.09 -11.13
C SER A 26 3.24 -32.67 -10.57
N GLN A 27 2.33 -31.80 -11.01
CA GLN A 27 2.03 -30.56 -10.29
C GLN A 27 1.24 -30.89 -9.03
N GLY A 28 1.89 -31.58 -8.09
CA GLY A 28 1.34 -31.86 -6.78
C GLY A 28 0.83 -30.55 -6.19
N SER A 29 -0.37 -30.60 -5.61
CA SER A 29 -0.94 -29.49 -4.87
C SER A 29 0.15 -28.95 -3.95
N ASN A 30 0.58 -27.71 -4.19
CA ASN A 30 1.35 -26.94 -3.24
C ASN A 30 0.39 -26.56 -2.10
N ASP A 31 -0.11 -27.57 -1.41
CA ASP A 31 -0.74 -27.43 -0.11
C ASP A 31 0.40 -27.13 0.86
N VAL A 32 0.92 -25.91 0.75
CA VAL A 32 1.71 -25.31 1.82
C VAL A 32 0.79 -25.38 3.04
N PRO A 33 1.21 -26.00 4.15
CA PRO A 33 0.38 -26.06 5.34
C PRO A 33 -0.03 -24.63 5.67
N VAL A 34 -1.34 -24.36 5.62
CA VAL A 34 -1.90 -23.12 6.14
C VAL A 34 -1.56 -23.16 7.63
N VAL A 35 -0.50 -22.45 7.99
CA VAL A 35 -0.20 -22.12 9.37
C VAL A 35 -1.34 -21.22 9.78
N ILE A 36 -2.38 -21.81 10.37
CA ILE A 36 -3.42 -21.06 11.06
C ILE A 36 -2.66 -20.31 12.15
N PRO A 37 -2.54 -18.97 12.07
CA PRO A 37 -1.88 -18.24 13.13
C PRO A 37 -2.69 -18.53 14.39
N THR A 38 -2.06 -19.19 15.36
CA THR A 38 -2.57 -19.24 16.73
C THR A 38 -2.77 -17.79 17.12
N ASP A 39 -4.03 -17.41 17.31
CA ASP A 39 -4.48 -16.07 17.66
C ASP A 39 -3.86 -15.72 19.02
N THR A 40 -2.63 -15.21 18.97
CA THR A 40 -1.98 -14.59 20.11
C THR A 40 -2.61 -13.22 20.13
N GLU A 41 -3.69 -13.12 20.92
CA GLU A 41 -4.42 -11.90 21.19
C GLU A 41 -3.41 -10.75 21.29
N PRO A 42 -3.41 -9.80 20.34
CA PRO A 42 -2.46 -8.71 20.37
C PRO A 42 -2.76 -7.93 21.64
N SER A 43 -1.84 -8.04 22.62
CA SER A 43 -1.85 -7.21 23.82
C SER A 43 -1.93 -5.76 23.37
N THR A 44 -3.15 -5.24 23.40
CA THR A 44 -3.46 -3.86 23.06
C THR A 44 -2.92 -3.05 24.22
N THR A 45 -1.66 -2.64 24.09
CA THR A 45 -1.10 -1.64 24.98
C THR A 45 -1.82 -0.36 24.64
N THR A 46 -2.84 -0.02 25.45
CA THR A 46 -3.45 1.30 25.43
C THR A 46 -2.32 2.31 25.58
N PRO A 47 -2.04 3.14 24.56
CA PRO A 47 -1.00 4.13 24.70
C PRO A 47 -1.40 5.06 25.84
N SER A 48 -0.57 5.13 26.88
CA SER A 48 -0.70 6.16 27.90
C SER A 48 -0.60 7.50 27.20
N VAL A 49 -1.73 8.20 27.11
CA VAL A 49 -1.80 9.52 26.51
C VAL A 49 -1.09 10.46 27.49
N THR A 50 0.18 10.75 27.22
CA THR A 50 0.83 11.90 27.85
C THR A 50 -0.01 13.13 27.48
N PRO A 51 -0.52 13.89 28.45
CA PRO A 51 -1.22 15.13 28.14
C PRO A 51 -0.26 16.02 27.36
N ILE A 52 -0.61 16.26 26.10
CA ILE A 52 0.07 17.23 25.25
C ILE A 52 -0.17 18.59 25.89
N THR A 53 0.87 19.16 26.48
CA THR A 53 0.90 20.58 26.84
C THR A 53 0.57 21.35 25.58
N ASP A 54 -0.57 22.05 25.58
CA ASP A 54 -1.04 22.87 24.46
C ASP A 54 0.06 23.85 24.06
N VAL A 55 0.78 23.52 22.99
CA VAL A 55 1.65 24.48 22.31
C VAL A 55 0.71 25.53 21.74
N PRO A 56 0.88 26.83 22.06
CA PRO A 56 0.00 27.88 21.59
C PRO A 56 -0.04 27.83 20.06
N THR A 57 -1.20 27.41 19.55
CA THR A 57 -1.45 27.32 18.12
C THR A 57 -1.50 28.75 17.60
N PRO A 58 -0.64 29.14 16.63
CA PRO A 58 -0.70 30.48 16.06
C PRO A 58 -2.09 30.71 15.46
N SER A 59 -2.74 31.79 15.91
CA SER A 59 -4.16 32.12 15.71
C SER A 59 -4.56 32.53 14.27
N ASP A 60 -3.78 32.14 13.27
CA ASP A 60 -4.15 32.38 11.87
C ASP A 60 -5.14 31.32 11.39
N THR A 61 -6.41 31.59 11.66
CA THR A 61 -7.57 30.69 11.46
C THR A 61 -8.08 30.63 10.02
N SER A 62 -7.42 31.32 9.09
CA SER A 62 -7.84 31.26 7.69
C SER A 62 -7.53 29.87 7.12
N THR A 63 -8.56 29.16 6.69
CA THR A 63 -8.46 27.82 6.08
C THR A 63 -8.64 27.92 4.57
N ARG A 64 -7.89 27.10 3.83
CA ARG A 64 -8.06 26.88 2.39
C ARG A 64 -8.57 25.47 2.17
N THR A 65 -9.20 25.24 1.02
CA THR A 65 -9.80 23.96 0.65
C THR A 65 -9.10 23.46 -0.62
N TYR A 66 -8.45 22.29 -0.55
CA TYR A 66 -7.96 21.61 -1.73
C TYR A 66 -9.03 20.61 -2.18
N ARG A 67 -9.37 20.64 -3.46
CA ARG A 67 -10.36 19.76 -4.09
C ARG A 67 -9.75 19.14 -5.33
N ASN A 68 -9.76 17.81 -5.39
CA ASN A 68 -9.39 17.07 -6.59
C ASN A 68 -10.66 16.48 -7.21
N GLU A 69 -11.16 17.11 -8.27
CA GLU A 69 -12.41 16.70 -8.92
C GLU A 69 -12.28 15.35 -9.62
N THR A 70 -11.10 15.05 -10.19
CA THR A 70 -10.79 13.79 -10.86
C THR A 70 -10.93 12.59 -9.92
N HIS A 71 -10.56 12.75 -8.65
CA HIS A 71 -10.55 11.67 -7.66
C HIS A 71 -11.61 11.82 -6.55
N GLY A 72 -12.46 12.85 -6.62
CA GLY A 72 -13.61 13.00 -5.74
C GLY A 72 -13.29 13.22 -4.26
N PHE A 73 -12.14 13.80 -3.92
CA PHE A 73 -11.78 14.10 -2.54
C PHE A 73 -11.48 15.58 -2.30
N GLU A 74 -11.73 16.01 -1.06
CA GLU A 74 -11.54 17.38 -0.60
C GLU A 74 -11.00 17.35 0.84
N PHE A 75 -10.07 18.26 1.15
CA PHE A 75 -9.65 18.49 2.53
C PHE A 75 -9.32 19.95 2.78
N LYS A 76 -9.50 20.39 4.03
CA LYS A 76 -9.16 21.74 4.49
C LYS A 76 -7.76 21.76 5.07
N TYR A 77 -7.03 22.84 4.83
CA TYR A 77 -5.68 23.04 5.35
C TYR A 77 -5.47 24.50 5.76
N PRO A 78 -4.56 24.80 6.70
CA PRO A 78 -4.28 26.18 7.10
C PRO A 78 -3.73 27.01 5.93
N SER A 79 -4.11 28.29 5.84
CA SER A 79 -3.67 29.21 4.77
C SER A 79 -2.16 29.44 4.70
N LEU A 80 -1.44 29.10 5.78
CA LEU A 80 0.01 29.12 5.90
C LEU A 80 0.72 28.15 4.94
N TYR A 81 0.00 27.18 4.36
CA TYR A 81 0.55 26.24 3.40
C TYR A 81 0.35 26.74 1.97
N ARG A 82 1.38 26.58 1.13
CA ARG A 82 1.33 26.78 -0.32
C ARG A 82 1.11 25.44 -1.00
N ASN A 83 0.24 25.44 -2.02
CA ASN A 83 0.02 24.30 -2.89
C ASN A 83 1.07 24.32 -4.02
N SER A 84 1.85 23.26 -4.12
CA SER A 84 2.74 23.00 -5.25
C SER A 84 2.27 21.74 -5.96
N THR A 85 2.02 21.84 -7.27
CA THR A 85 1.65 20.69 -8.10
C THR A 85 2.86 20.36 -8.95
N ALA A 86 3.43 19.17 -8.75
CA ALA A 86 4.52 18.67 -9.58
C ALA A 86 3.99 17.51 -10.43
N GLU A 87 4.11 17.64 -11.75
CA GLU A 87 3.89 16.50 -12.64
C GLU A 87 5.16 15.63 -12.64
N ARG A 88 5.04 14.40 -12.13
CA ARG A 88 6.06 13.36 -12.38
C ARG A 88 5.74 12.66 -13.70
N SER A 89 6.78 12.07 -14.31
CA SER A 89 6.75 11.30 -15.56
C SER A 89 5.69 10.18 -15.60
N SER A 90 5.19 9.74 -14.45
CA SER A 90 4.00 8.89 -14.32
C SER A 90 2.77 9.78 -14.13
N ASN A 91 1.76 9.69 -15.00
CA ASN A 91 0.48 10.46 -15.06
C ASN A 91 -0.38 10.55 -13.77
N ILE A 92 0.21 10.66 -12.59
CA ILE A 92 -0.44 10.74 -11.28
C ILE A 92 -0.13 12.13 -10.74
N PRO A 93 -1.13 13.01 -10.57
CA PRO A 93 -0.91 14.33 -10.02
C PRO A 93 -0.53 14.23 -8.54
N ILE A 94 0.68 14.68 -8.21
CA ILE A 94 1.14 14.81 -6.81
C ILE A 94 0.82 16.24 -6.38
N VAL A 95 0.06 16.36 -5.30
CA VAL A 95 -0.13 17.66 -4.63
C VAL A 95 0.67 17.68 -3.36
N THR A 96 1.61 18.62 -3.33
CA THR A 96 2.46 18.87 -2.19
C THR A 96 1.94 20.13 -1.49
N LEU A 97 1.59 20.00 -0.20
CA LEU A 97 1.32 21.17 0.64
C LEU A 97 2.59 21.56 1.37
N GLU A 98 3.25 22.61 0.94
CA GLU A 98 4.42 23.18 1.59
C GLU A 98 3.98 24.20 2.64
N LYS A 99 4.06 23.84 3.92
CA LYS A 99 4.29 24.83 4.98
C LYS A 99 5.72 25.35 4.77
N THR A 100 5.99 26.58 5.20
CA THR A 100 7.34 27.17 5.15
C THR A 100 8.47 26.27 5.68
N ASP A 101 8.16 25.21 6.46
CA ASP A 101 9.13 24.20 6.92
C ASP A 101 8.63 22.74 6.90
N SER A 102 7.52 22.40 6.23
CA SER A 102 6.99 21.01 6.19
C SER A 102 6.12 20.74 4.97
N ALA A 103 6.48 19.73 4.18
CA ALA A 103 5.73 19.32 2.99
C ALA A 103 4.91 18.05 3.27
N ILE A 104 3.60 18.07 3.03
CA ILE A 104 2.80 16.83 2.95
C ILE A 104 2.75 16.40 1.50
N GLY A 105 3.35 15.25 1.18
CA GLY A 105 3.23 14.62 -0.13
C GLY A 105 2.01 13.70 -0.17
N VAL A 106 1.26 13.73 -1.27
CA VAL A 106 0.16 12.78 -1.52
C VAL A 106 0.47 11.97 -2.77
N ASN A 107 0.50 10.65 -2.63
CA ASN A 107 0.67 9.70 -3.72
C ASN A 107 -0.53 8.74 -3.79
N SER A 108 -0.74 8.11 -4.96
CA SER A 108 -1.75 7.07 -5.15
C SER A 108 -1.10 5.80 -5.65
N ILE A 109 -1.26 4.71 -4.92
CA ILE A 109 -0.80 3.38 -5.34
C ILE A 109 -2.00 2.51 -5.74
N VAL A 110 -1.81 1.70 -6.78
CA VAL A 110 -2.81 0.73 -7.26
C VAL A 110 -2.25 -0.66 -6.98
N PRO A 111 -2.94 -1.51 -6.17
CA PRO A 111 -2.52 -2.89 -5.98
C PRO A 111 -2.41 -3.64 -7.30
N LYS A 112 -1.37 -4.47 -7.44
CA LYS A 112 -1.20 -5.34 -8.61
C LYS A 112 -2.30 -6.41 -8.65
N LEU A 113 -2.56 -7.00 -9.81
CA LEU A 113 -3.53 -8.09 -9.94
C LEU A 113 -3.17 -9.26 -9.00
N GLY A 114 -4.13 -9.67 -8.16
CA GLY A 114 -3.94 -10.70 -7.14
C GLY A 114 -3.23 -10.22 -5.87
N GLN A 115 -2.78 -8.96 -5.81
CA GLN A 115 -2.20 -8.36 -4.61
C GLN A 115 -3.32 -7.85 -3.70
N THR A 116 -3.25 -8.21 -2.42
CA THR A 116 -4.13 -7.67 -1.38
C THR A 116 -3.74 -6.23 -1.02
N TYR A 117 -4.67 -5.49 -0.41
CA TYR A 117 -4.42 -4.16 0.14
C TYR A 117 -3.22 -4.15 1.11
N GLN A 118 -3.15 -5.12 2.01
CA GLN A 118 -2.09 -5.25 2.99
C GLN A 118 -0.73 -5.48 2.33
N GLN A 119 -0.67 -6.34 1.31
CA GLN A 119 0.54 -6.57 0.53
C GLN A 119 0.98 -5.32 -0.24
N ALA A 120 0.04 -4.49 -0.71
CA ALA A 120 0.35 -3.22 -1.37
C ALA A 120 0.96 -2.20 -0.39
N LEU A 121 0.42 -2.10 0.84
CA LEU A 121 0.97 -1.26 1.90
C LEU A 121 2.39 -1.67 2.28
N ILE A 122 2.62 -2.96 2.50
CA ILE A 122 3.94 -3.48 2.84
C ILE A 122 4.91 -3.16 1.69
N ALA A 123 4.52 -3.42 0.44
CA ALA A 123 5.38 -3.18 -0.73
C ALA A 123 5.69 -1.69 -1.01
N ASP A 124 4.83 -0.77 -0.57
CA ASP A 124 5.05 0.68 -0.76
C ASP A 124 6.04 1.29 0.23
N VAL A 125 6.24 0.67 1.40
CA VAL A 125 7.23 1.14 2.37
C VAL A 125 8.63 0.98 1.78
N VAL A 126 9.14 2.06 1.18
CA VAL A 126 10.45 2.10 0.54
C VAL A 126 11.54 1.81 1.57
N PHE A 127 12.52 1.02 1.15
CA PHE A 127 13.77 0.81 1.87
C PHE A 127 14.51 2.16 1.97
N ASP A 128 14.34 2.87 3.08
CA ASP A 128 14.98 4.16 3.37
C ASP A 128 16.49 4.05 3.64
N GLY A 129 17.09 2.89 3.35
CA GLY A 129 18.49 2.58 3.65
C GLY A 129 18.74 2.15 5.10
N SER A 130 17.74 2.25 5.99
CA SER A 130 17.87 1.80 7.39
C SER A 130 17.85 0.28 7.54
N GLY A 131 17.35 -0.45 6.53
CA GLY A 131 17.13 -1.89 6.62
C GLY A 131 15.81 -2.29 7.27
N GLU A 132 15.00 -1.32 7.72
CA GLU A 132 13.70 -1.60 8.31
C GLU A 132 12.60 -1.62 7.24
N HIS A 133 12.07 -2.81 6.98
CA HIS A 133 10.91 -3.02 6.14
C HIS A 133 9.88 -3.82 6.96
N PRO A 134 8.60 -3.40 7.00
CA PRO A 134 7.60 -4.14 7.74
C PRO A 134 7.51 -5.56 7.20
N LYS A 135 7.67 -6.55 8.08
CA LYS A 135 7.56 -7.97 7.73
C LYS A 135 6.10 -8.38 7.63
N SER A 136 5.22 -7.64 8.30
CA SER A 136 3.79 -7.93 8.34
C SER A 136 2.95 -6.66 8.46
N PHE A 137 1.67 -6.81 8.14
CA PHE A 137 0.69 -5.73 8.28
C PHE A 137 0.45 -5.31 9.74
N ASN A 138 0.77 -6.17 10.71
CA ASN A 138 0.57 -5.90 12.13
C ASN A 138 1.50 -4.81 12.68
N GLU A 139 2.55 -4.45 11.94
CA GLU A 139 3.45 -3.35 12.28
C GLU A 139 2.84 -1.98 11.96
N PHE A 140 1.78 -1.95 11.14
CA PHE A 140 1.03 -0.74 10.86
C PHE A 140 0.09 -0.44 12.03
N LYS A 141 0.10 0.81 12.47
CA LYS A 141 -0.85 1.32 13.46
C LYS A 141 -2.09 1.86 12.76
N THR A 142 -3.20 1.97 13.47
CA THR A 142 -4.44 2.55 12.94
C THR A 142 -4.76 3.89 13.59
N ARG A 143 -5.43 4.77 12.85
CA ARG A 143 -5.97 6.04 13.36
C ARG A 143 -7.27 6.37 12.63
N GLN A 144 -8.28 6.83 13.35
CA GLN A 144 -9.51 7.35 12.77
C GLN A 144 -9.39 8.86 12.55
N ILE A 145 -9.66 9.34 11.34
CA ILE A 145 -9.69 10.77 11.01
C ILE A 145 -10.92 11.02 10.14
N ASN A 146 -11.85 11.86 10.61
CA ASN A 146 -13.10 12.19 9.91
C ASN A 146 -13.90 10.94 9.46
N GLY A 147 -13.98 9.93 10.33
CA GLY A 147 -14.70 8.68 10.06
C GLY A 147 -14.01 7.75 9.06
N LYS A 148 -12.75 8.02 8.70
CA LYS A 148 -11.93 7.16 7.83
C LYS A 148 -10.81 6.51 8.63
N THR A 149 -10.60 5.22 8.39
CA THR A 149 -9.47 4.47 8.95
C THR A 149 -8.22 4.70 8.13
N PHE A 150 -7.20 5.28 8.76
CA PHE A 150 -5.85 5.36 8.23
C PHE A 150 -4.99 4.27 8.87
N HIS A 151 -4.20 3.59 8.06
CA HIS A 151 -3.08 2.79 8.53
C HIS A 151 -1.82 3.63 8.45
N TRP A 152 -0.91 3.56 9.41
CA TRP A 152 0.30 4.36 9.36
C TRP A 152 1.51 3.62 9.90
N ILE A 153 2.67 3.99 9.38
CA ILE A 153 3.97 3.43 9.77
C ILE A 153 5.03 4.51 9.68
N VAL A 154 6.04 4.42 10.54
CA VAL A 154 7.24 5.25 10.46
C VAL A 154 8.15 4.61 9.43
N THR A 155 8.53 5.35 8.40
CA THR A 155 9.30 4.84 7.25
C THR A 155 10.72 5.38 7.20
N GLY A 156 11.05 6.38 8.02
CA GLY A 156 12.36 7.02 8.05
C GLY A 156 12.83 7.30 9.46
N ARG A 157 14.06 6.90 9.80
CA ARG A 157 14.76 7.38 11.01
C ARG A 157 16.24 7.65 10.72
N PHE A 158 16.52 8.39 9.65
CA PHE A 158 17.88 8.81 9.33
C PHE A 158 18.11 10.23 9.85
N GLU A 159 19.19 10.44 10.61
CA GLU A 159 19.64 11.77 11.08
C GLU A 159 18.56 12.64 11.75
N ALA A 160 17.69 12.01 12.56
CA ALA A 160 16.57 12.65 13.27
C ALA A 160 15.42 13.16 12.38
N ILE A 161 15.44 12.86 11.07
CA ILE A 161 14.28 13.05 10.19
C ILE A 161 13.38 11.83 10.34
N ILE A 162 12.17 12.05 10.85
CA ILE A 162 11.14 11.03 10.98
C ILE A 162 10.16 11.23 9.83
N SER A 163 10.10 10.26 8.92
CA SER A 163 9.03 10.23 7.91
C SER A 163 7.92 9.29 8.35
N ILE A 164 6.67 9.73 8.19
CA ILE A 164 5.49 8.94 8.51
C ILE A 164 4.63 8.83 7.25
N ASN A 165 4.32 7.60 6.85
CA ASN A 165 3.35 7.34 5.81
C ASN A 165 2.00 6.98 6.44
N TYR A 166 0.96 7.67 5.99
CA TYR A 166 -0.43 7.33 6.28
C TYR A 166 -1.09 6.79 5.01
N TYR A 167 -1.82 5.70 5.13
CA TYR A 167 -2.45 4.97 4.05
C TYR A 167 -3.96 4.96 4.25
N LEU A 168 -4.68 5.36 3.21
CA LEU A 168 -6.14 5.33 3.15
C LEU A 168 -6.59 4.51 1.95
N LYS A 169 -7.30 3.41 2.20
CA LYS A 169 -7.99 2.67 1.13
C LYS A 169 -9.09 3.55 0.54
N HIS A 170 -9.06 3.75 -0.76
CA HIS A 170 -10.08 4.51 -1.49
C HIS A 170 -10.41 3.77 -2.78
N ASN A 171 -11.62 3.18 -2.90
CA ASN A 171 -12.00 2.35 -4.06
C ASN A 171 -10.96 1.25 -4.34
N ASP A 172 -10.37 1.27 -5.54
CA ASP A 172 -9.35 0.32 -6.03
C ASP A 172 -7.91 0.83 -5.85
N ASN A 173 -7.73 2.01 -5.27
CA ASN A 173 -6.43 2.60 -5.00
C ASN A 173 -6.22 2.89 -3.51
N ILE A 174 -5.00 3.28 -3.17
CA ILE A 174 -4.59 3.60 -1.82
C ILE A 174 -3.90 4.95 -1.87
N LEU A 175 -4.42 5.90 -1.10
CA LEU A 175 -3.83 7.22 -0.96
C LEU A 175 -2.76 7.16 0.12
N VAL A 176 -1.55 7.59 -0.20
CA VAL A 176 -0.39 7.63 0.69
C VAL A 176 -0.08 9.09 0.99
N PHE A 177 -0.10 9.45 2.27
CA PHE A 177 0.25 10.78 2.75
C PHE A 177 1.57 10.67 3.50
N THR A 178 2.60 11.33 3.01
CA THR A 178 3.94 11.35 3.62
C THR A 178 4.16 12.70 4.27
N THR A 179 4.55 12.66 5.55
CA THR A 179 4.94 13.84 6.33
C THR A 179 6.42 13.77 6.69
#